data_AF-A0A941JTS4-F1
#
_entry.id   AF-A0A941JTS4-F1
#
_cell.length_a   1.000
_cell.length_b   1.000
_cell.length_c   1.000
_cell.angle_alpha   90.00
_cell.angle_beta   90.00
_cell.angle_gamma   90.00
#
_symmetry.space_group_name_H-M   'P 1'
#
loop_
_entity.id
_entity.type
_entity.pdbx_description
1 polymer ?
#
loop_
_entity_poly.entity_id
_entity_poly.type
_entity_poly.pdbx_seq_one_letter_code
_entity_poly.pdbx_strand_id
1 'polypeptide(L)'
;MQKEQPVDPFLEQLCQGYTTSEIAEIKQYLTEWEAATYISVAHNILDHAARKGFDGLKFLRKAHNFNKKGAVRVPKTGSRWDGSAVYRKSHEYLIVRLDRFGGEKIVTYGVNDE
;
A
#
# COMPACT_ATOMS: atom_id res chain seq x y z
N MET A 1 0.89 23.04 23.54
CA MET A 1 0.09 23.42 22.36
C MET A 1 0.17 22.25 21.38
N GLN A 2 -0.77 21.31 21.47
CA GLN A 2 -0.83 20.16 20.57
C GLN A 2 -1.33 20.70 19.22
N LYS A 3 -0.50 20.68 18.19
CA LYS A 3 -0.96 20.96 16.82
C LYS A 3 -1.90 19.81 16.45
N GLU A 4 -3.20 20.06 16.39
CA GLU A 4 -4.13 19.17 15.69
C GLU A 4 -3.56 18.99 14.28
N GLN A 5 -3.03 17.80 14.00
CA GLN A 5 -2.65 17.46 12.64
C GLN A 5 -3.93 17.53 11.80
N PRO A 6 -3.90 18.16 10.62
CA PRO A 6 -5.04 18.16 9.74
C PRO A 6 -5.49 16.72 9.54
N VAL A 7 -6.76 16.44 9.87
CA VAL A 7 -7.31 15.11 9.70
C VAL A 7 -7.27 14.79 8.22
N ASP A 8 -6.59 13.70 7.85
CA ASP A 8 -6.51 13.26 6.46
C ASP A 8 -7.93 12.90 5.98
N PRO A 9 -8.55 13.69 5.07
CA PRO A 9 -9.92 13.44 4.64
C PRO A 9 -10.06 12.08 3.92
N PHE A 10 -8.98 11.61 3.30
CA PHE A 10 -8.96 10.29 2.67
C PHE A 10 -8.92 9.17 3.70
N LEU A 11 -8.35 9.41 4.89
CA LEU A 11 -8.36 8.42 5.96
C LEU A 11 -9.78 8.27 6.54
N GLU A 12 -10.51 9.37 6.72
CA GLU A 12 -11.91 9.32 7.14
C GLU A 12 -12.76 8.53 6.13
N GLN A 13 -12.60 8.84 4.84
CA GLN A 13 -13.27 8.12 3.77
C GLN A 13 -12.88 6.63 3.73
N LEU A 14 -11.60 6.30 3.88
CA LEU A 14 -11.13 4.92 3.91
C LEU A 14 -11.64 4.15 5.13
N CYS A 15 -11.90 4.81 6.25
CA CYS A 15 -12.44 4.17 7.46
C CYS A 15 -13.97 4.08 7.48
N GLN A 16 -14.66 4.74 6.53
CA GLN A 16 -16.11 4.86 6.54
C GLN A 16 -16.78 3.50 6.34
N GLY A 17 -17.72 3.16 7.22
CA GLY A 17 -18.50 1.92 7.13
C GLY A 17 -17.83 0.68 7.71
N TYR A 18 -16.58 0.78 8.18
CA TYR A 18 -15.88 -0.30 8.87
C TYR A 18 -16.09 -0.28 10.38
N THR A 19 -15.95 -1.45 10.99
CA THR A 19 -15.96 -1.59 12.46
C THR A 19 -14.69 -1.04 13.09
N THR A 20 -14.70 -0.78 14.40
CA THR A 20 -13.51 -0.30 15.13
C THR A 20 -12.29 -1.23 14.97
N SER A 21 -12.52 -2.55 14.94
CA SER A 21 -11.45 -3.55 14.74
C SER A 21 -10.85 -3.47 13.34
N GLU A 22 -11.69 -3.31 12.32
CA GLU A 22 -11.25 -3.15 10.93
C GLU A 22 -10.54 -1.81 10.71
N ILE A 23 -11.00 -0.73 11.36
CA ILE A 23 -10.31 0.57 11.32
C ILE A 23 -8.92 0.46 11.95
N ALA A 24 -8.77 -0.28 13.06
CA ALA A 24 -7.47 -0.52 13.66
C ALA A 24 -6.55 -1.30 12.71
N GLU A 25 -7.10 -2.31 12.01
CA GLU A 25 -6.38 -3.08 11.00
C GLU A 25 -5.96 -2.22 9.79
N ILE A 26 -6.84 -1.38 9.26
CA ILE A 26 -6.53 -0.41 8.20
C ILE A 26 -5.35 0.46 8.64
N LYS A 27 -5.46 1.10 9.81
CA LYS A 27 -4.42 1.99 10.33
C LYS A 27 -3.08 1.25 10.50
N GLN A 28 -3.11 0.01 10.98
CA GLN A 28 -1.91 -0.81 11.09
C GLN A 28 -1.28 -1.06 9.71
N TYR A 29 -2.08 -1.47 8.72
CA TYR A 29 -1.57 -1.73 7.37
C TYR A 29 -1.05 -0.48 6.68
N LEU A 30 -1.68 0.69 6.86
CA LEU A 30 -1.18 1.94 6.28
C LEU A 30 0.26 2.28 6.72
N THR A 31 0.73 1.78 7.86
CA THR A 31 2.13 1.98 8.30
C THR A 31 3.16 1.28 7.41
N GLU A 32 2.75 0.27 6.65
CA GLU A 32 3.59 -0.49 5.72
C GLU A 32 3.71 0.20 4.35
N TRP A 33 2.97 1.28 4.13
CA TRP A 33 2.83 1.91 2.82
C TRP A 33 3.53 3.27 2.72
N GLU A 34 3.80 3.67 1.48
CA GLU A 34 4.26 4.99 1.10
C GLU A 34 3.26 5.62 0.14
N ALA A 35 2.95 6.91 0.33
CA ALA A 35 2.01 7.63 -0.51
C ALA A 35 2.50 7.82 -1.97
N ALA A 36 3.79 7.64 -2.25
CA ALA A 36 4.41 7.93 -3.53
C ALA A 36 4.13 9.37 -4.01
N THR A 37 3.29 9.55 -5.04
CA THR A 37 2.92 10.88 -5.58
C THR A 37 1.55 11.38 -5.09
N TYR A 38 0.86 10.61 -4.25
CA TYR A 38 -0.45 10.99 -3.72
C TYR A 38 -0.31 11.91 -2.50
N ILE A 39 -1.39 12.64 -2.22
CA ILE A 39 -1.49 13.57 -1.08
C ILE A 39 -1.29 12.82 0.25
N SER A 40 -1.81 11.60 0.36
CA SER A 40 -1.67 10.76 1.54
C SER A 40 -1.65 9.27 1.17
N VAL A 41 -1.28 8.43 2.14
CA VAL A 41 -1.34 6.97 1.96
C VAL A 41 -2.80 6.53 1.77
N ALA A 42 -3.74 7.09 2.54
CA ALA A 42 -5.15 6.75 2.38
C ALA A 42 -5.69 7.13 0.99
N HIS A 43 -5.24 8.27 0.43
CA HIS A 43 -5.56 8.64 -0.96
C HIS A 43 -5.03 7.60 -1.96
N ASN A 44 -3.77 7.18 -1.82
CA ASN A 44 -3.19 6.11 -2.65
C ASN A 44 -4.03 4.83 -2.60
N ILE A 45 -4.42 4.39 -1.40
CA ILE A 45 -5.20 3.17 -1.22
C ILE A 45 -6.58 3.27 -1.87
N LEU A 46 -7.31 4.36 -1.61
CA LEU A 46 -8.65 4.55 -2.17
C LEU A 46 -8.62 4.54 -3.70
N ASP A 47 -7.70 5.29 -4.29
CA ASP A 47 -7.60 5.40 -5.74
C ASP A 47 -7.17 4.06 -6.39
N HIS A 48 -6.17 3.37 -5.82
CA HIS A 48 -5.74 2.08 -6.36
C HIS A 48 -6.76 0.96 -6.15
N ALA A 49 -7.46 0.93 -5.01
CA ALA A 49 -8.51 -0.04 -4.75
C ALA A 49 -9.69 0.18 -5.73
N ALA A 50 -10.13 1.41 -5.91
CA ALA A 50 -11.21 1.76 -6.83
C ALA A 50 -10.89 1.38 -8.29
N ARG A 51 -9.69 1.71 -8.79
CA ARG A 51 -9.26 1.34 -10.16
C ARG A 51 -9.21 -0.17 -10.42
N LYS A 52 -9.12 -0.98 -9.35
CA LYS A 52 -9.03 -2.44 -9.42
C LYS A 52 -10.32 -3.14 -8.98
N GLY A 53 -11.39 -2.39 -8.72
CA GLY A 53 -12.66 -2.94 -8.24
C GLY A 53 -12.55 -3.63 -6.86
N PHE A 54 -11.56 -3.25 -6.05
CA PHE A 54 -11.42 -3.75 -4.69
C PHE A 54 -12.00 -2.77 -3.67
N ASP A 55 -12.52 -3.35 -2.60
CA ASP A 55 -12.72 -2.67 -1.33
C ASP A 55 -11.37 -2.30 -0.69
N GLY A 56 -11.29 -1.18 0.04
CA GLY A 56 -10.04 -0.65 0.59
C GLY A 56 -9.35 -1.60 1.57
N LEU A 57 -10.08 -2.15 2.53
CA LEU A 57 -9.55 -3.13 3.48
C LEU A 57 -9.17 -4.45 2.79
N LYS A 58 -9.99 -4.90 1.83
CA LYS A 58 -9.66 -6.10 1.02
C LYS A 58 -8.35 -5.91 0.25
N PHE A 59 -8.13 -4.72 -0.33
CA PHE A 59 -6.91 -4.38 -1.03
C PHE A 59 -5.68 -4.39 -0.10
N LEU A 60 -5.80 -3.77 1.07
CA LEU A 60 -4.75 -3.77 2.10
C LEU A 60 -4.40 -5.18 2.59
N ARG A 61 -5.41 -6.00 2.93
CA ARG A 61 -5.21 -7.40 3.35
C ARG A 61 -4.48 -8.22 2.29
N LYS A 62 -4.84 -8.05 1.01
CA LYS A 62 -4.16 -8.75 -0.09
C LYS A 62 -2.69 -8.34 -0.22
N ALA A 63 -2.40 -7.04 -0.13
CA ALA A 63 -1.04 -6.54 -0.18
C ALA A 63 -0.19 -7.02 1.00
N HIS A 64 -0.73 -6.96 2.23
CA HIS A 64 -0.07 -7.41 3.44
C HIS A 64 0.27 -8.91 3.39
N ASN A 65 -0.67 -9.72 2.88
CA ASN A 65 -0.50 -11.16 2.74
C ASN A 65 0.32 -11.58 1.50
N PHE A 66 0.85 -10.64 0.72
CA PHE A 66 1.68 -10.96 -0.44
C PHE A 66 2.95 -11.69 0.00
N ASN A 67 3.06 -12.96 -0.38
CA ASN A 67 4.19 -13.78 0.02
C ASN A 67 5.40 -13.56 -0.91
N LYS A 68 6.35 -12.74 -0.44
CA LYS A 68 7.63 -12.46 -1.14
C LYS A 68 8.51 -13.70 -1.34
N LYS A 69 8.35 -14.77 -0.56
CA LYS A 69 9.14 -16.00 -0.71
C LYS A 69 8.84 -16.64 -2.07
N GLY A 70 9.88 -16.79 -2.89
CA GLY A 70 9.76 -17.31 -4.25
C GLY A 70 9.19 -16.31 -5.26
N ALA A 71 8.96 -15.05 -4.87
CA ALA A 71 8.63 -14.00 -5.82
C ALA A 71 9.88 -13.57 -6.60
N VAL A 72 9.71 -13.26 -7.89
CA VAL A 72 10.76 -12.67 -8.72
C VAL A 72 10.84 -11.19 -8.41
N ARG A 73 11.99 -10.74 -7.89
CA ARG A 73 12.28 -9.32 -7.65
C ARG A 73 12.89 -8.66 -8.89
N VAL A 74 12.37 -7.49 -9.27
CA VAL A 74 12.84 -6.70 -10.43
C VAL A 74 13.04 -5.22 -10.04
N PRO A 75 14.29 -4.72 -10.06
CA PRO A 75 15.52 -5.43 -10.42
C PRO A 75 15.92 -6.48 -9.36
N LYS A 76 16.78 -7.45 -9.73
CA LYS A 76 17.25 -8.49 -8.80
C LYS A 76 17.97 -7.88 -7.59
N THR A 77 18.72 -6.81 -7.81
CA THR A 77 19.44 -6.02 -6.79
C THR A 77 19.19 -4.53 -7.02
N GLY A 78 19.27 -3.74 -5.95
CA GLY A 78 19.04 -2.29 -6.01
C GLY A 78 17.60 -1.91 -6.33
N SER A 79 17.43 -0.78 -7.00
CA SER A 79 16.14 -0.19 -7.37
C SER A 79 16.13 0.26 -8.82
N ARG A 80 14.93 0.48 -9.37
CA ARG A 80 14.70 1.15 -10.65
C ARG A 80 15.08 2.63 -10.56
N TRP A 81 15.05 3.32 -11.70
CA TRP A 81 15.36 4.75 -11.79
C TRP A 81 14.47 5.63 -10.90
N ASP A 82 13.25 5.18 -10.58
CA ASP A 82 12.30 5.86 -9.69
C ASP A 82 12.41 5.41 -8.21
N GLY A 83 13.48 4.67 -7.87
CA GLY A 83 13.71 4.14 -6.52
C GLY A 83 12.89 2.92 -6.16
N SER A 84 12.01 2.43 -7.04
CA SER A 84 11.14 1.29 -6.76
C SER A 84 11.77 -0.07 -7.06
N ALA A 85 11.22 -1.12 -6.46
CA ALA A 85 11.42 -2.50 -6.85
C ALA A 85 10.09 -3.22 -6.91
N VAL A 86 9.98 -4.26 -7.74
CA VAL A 86 8.74 -5.02 -7.90
C VAL A 86 8.98 -6.47 -7.59
N TYR A 87 8.17 -7.02 -6.70
CA TYR A 87 8.05 -8.45 -6.48
C TYR A 87 6.89 -8.97 -7.33
N ARG A 88 7.13 -10.00 -8.14
CA ARG A 88 6.10 -10.68 -8.94
C ARG A 88 5.99 -12.13 -8.53
N LYS A 89 4.77 -12.61 -8.34
CA LYS A 89 4.52 -14.01 -8.01
C LYS A 89 3.18 -14.45 -8.59
N SER A 90 3.21 -15.46 -9.45
CA SER A 90 2.01 -15.91 -10.18
C SER A 90 1.34 -14.73 -10.88
N HIS A 91 0.06 -14.48 -10.59
CA HIS A 91 -0.72 -13.37 -11.15
C HIS A 91 -0.68 -12.11 -10.28
N GLU A 92 0.16 -12.03 -9.25
CA GLU A 92 0.20 -10.89 -8.33
C GLU A 92 1.55 -10.16 -8.39
N TYR A 93 1.51 -8.87 -8.09
CA TYR A 93 2.72 -8.07 -7.92
C TYR A 93 2.59 -7.10 -6.75
N LEU A 94 3.74 -6.81 -6.15
CA LEU A 94 3.92 -5.82 -5.09
C LEU A 94 5.05 -4.88 -5.49
N ILE A 95 4.74 -3.60 -5.61
CA ILE A 95 5.73 -2.54 -5.85
C ILE A 95 6.09 -1.92 -4.51
N VAL A 96 7.39 -1.84 -4.23
CA VAL A 96 7.92 -1.25 -3.01
C VAL A 96 8.94 -0.18 -3.32
N ARG A 97 9.20 0.69 -2.34
CA ARG A 97 10.30 1.65 -2.30
C ARG A 97 11.02 1.56 -0.96
N LEU A 98 12.28 1.97 -0.92
CA LEU A 98 13.01 2.06 0.33
C LEU A 98 12.70 3.40 0.99
N ASP A 99 12.34 3.37 2.27
CA ASP A 99 12.26 4.57 3.08
C ASP A 99 13.67 5.08 3.44
N ARG A 100 13.72 6.24 4.11
CA ARG A 100 14.97 6.87 4.55
C ARG A 100 15.83 6.03 5.51
N PHE A 101 15.27 4.96 6.07
CA PHE A 101 15.94 4.03 6.97
C PHE A 101 16.29 2.70 6.29
N GLY A 102 16.02 2.57 4.99
CA GLY A 102 16.25 1.34 4.22
C GLY A 102 15.17 0.27 4.39
N GLY A 103 14.03 0.60 5.01
CA GLY A 103 12.87 -0.29 5.11
C GLY A 103 12.04 -0.27 3.82
N GLU A 104 11.57 -1.44 3.37
CA GLU A 104 10.66 -1.49 2.22
C GLU A 104 9.25 -1.03 2.61
N LYS A 105 8.73 -0.04 1.91
CA LYS A 105 7.34 0.42 1.97
C LYS A 105 6.60 0.07 0.70
N ILE A 106 5.35 -0.37 0.84
CA ILE A 106 4.48 -0.71 -0.28
C ILE A 106 4.00 0.58 -0.95
N VAL A 107 4.12 0.64 -2.28
CA VAL A 107 3.62 1.75 -3.09
C VAL A 107 2.33 1.34 -3.82
N THR A 108 2.25 0.09 -4.26
CA THR A 108 1.04 -0.49 -4.83
C THR A 108 1.11 -2.01 -4.78
N TYR A 109 -0.04 -2.64 -4.64
CA TYR A 109 -0.27 -4.05 -4.92
C TYR A 109 -1.14 -4.19 -6.17
N GLY A 110 -1.04 -5.31 -6.89
CA GLY A 110 -1.94 -5.62 -7.99
C GLY A 110 -2.01 -7.09 -8.35
N VAL A 111 -3.06 -7.41 -9.09
CA VAL A 111 -3.23 -8.68 -9.79
C VAL A 111 -3.15 -8.35 -11.28
N ASN A 112 -2.43 -9.17 -12.06
CA ASN A 112 -2.48 -9.13 -13.51
C ASN A 112 -3.72 -9.92 -13.93
N ASP A 113 -4.57 -9.31 -14.77
CA ASP A 113 -5.63 -10.03 -15.45
C ASP A 113 -4.98 -10.97 -16.48
N GLU A 114 -5.45 -12.22 -16.55
CA GLU A 114 -5.02 -13.22 -17.54
C GLU A 114 -5.40 -12.81 -18.98
#